data_AF-A0A520Q9T8-F1
#
_entry.id   AF-A0A520Q9T8-F1
#
_cell.length_a   1.000
_cell.length_b   1.000
_cell.length_c   1.000
_cell.angle_alpha   90.00
_cell.angle_beta   90.00
_cell.angle_gamma   90.00
#
_symmetry.space_group_name_H-M   'P 1'
#
loop_
_entity.id
_entity.type
_entity.pdbx_description
1 polymer ?
#
loop_
_entity_poly.entity_id
_entity_poly.type
_entity_poly.pdbx_seq_one_letter_code
_entity_poly.pdbx_strand_id
1 'polypeptide(L)'
;MDKNNIKSRLSELSRDDLDLSRLVDITIFGVSRVVSSDKKNNFGVSFQVLEHFNNKPEKTLHSIYRYNEADIYELLSILIRLEKQFDKMRNAYISVEWK
;
A
#
# COMPACT_ATOMS: atom_id res chain seq x y z
N MET A 1 2.55 4.19 -14.54
CA MET A 1 3.26 2.94 -14.19
C MET A 1 2.26 1.83 -14.27
N ASP A 2 2.51 0.86 -15.14
CA ASP A 2 1.56 -0.23 -15.40
C ASP A 2 1.44 -1.16 -14.19
N LYS A 3 0.29 -1.85 -14.08
CA LYS A 3 0.00 -2.81 -13.01
C LYS A 3 1.12 -3.83 -12.83
N ASN A 4 1.67 -4.32 -13.94
CA ASN A 4 2.77 -5.30 -13.95
C ASN A 4 4.07 -4.71 -13.39
N ASN A 5 4.38 -3.45 -13.69
CA ASN A 5 5.58 -2.79 -13.16
C ASN A 5 5.44 -2.55 -11.65
N ILE A 6 4.26 -2.14 -11.18
CA ILE A 6 3.96 -2.02 -9.74
C ILE A 6 4.13 -3.39 -9.06
N LYS A 7 3.56 -4.45 -9.64
CA LYS A 7 3.65 -5.80 -9.10
C LYS A 7 5.10 -6.30 -9.00
N SER A 8 5.90 -6.13 -10.07
CA SER A 8 7.32 -6.49 -10.08
C SER A 8 8.06 -5.75 -8.98
N ARG A 9 7.85 -4.43 -8.88
CA ARG A 9 8.58 -3.62 -7.91
C ARG A 9 8.20 -3.94 -6.46
N LEU A 10 6.92 -4.22 -6.20
CA LEU A 10 6.47 -4.71 -4.90
C LEU A 10 7.05 -6.09 -4.57
N SER A 11 7.18 -6.98 -5.57
CA SER A 11 7.84 -8.28 -5.39
C SER A 11 9.31 -8.10 -4.99
N GLU A 12 10.03 -7.16 -5.60
CA GLU A 12 11.43 -6.85 -5.26
C GLU A 12 11.56 -6.22 -3.86
N LEU A 13 10.57 -5.44 -3.43
CA LEU A 13 10.51 -4.81 -2.10
C LEU A 13 9.95 -5.76 -1.02
N SER A 14 9.49 -6.96 -1.40
CA SER A 14 8.98 -7.97 -0.47
C SER A 14 10.11 -8.55 0.38
N ARG A 15 9.74 -9.16 1.50
CA ARG A 15 10.67 -9.88 2.39
C ARG A 15 10.13 -11.28 2.65
N ASP A 16 10.95 -12.16 3.20
CA ASP A 16 10.66 -13.59 3.41
C ASP A 16 9.30 -13.86 4.08
N ASP A 17 8.85 -12.95 4.96
CA ASP A 17 7.60 -13.05 5.72
C ASP A 17 6.43 -12.23 5.14
N LEU A 18 6.66 -11.44 4.09
CA LEU A 18 5.68 -10.49 3.57
C LEU A 18 5.80 -10.31 2.05
N ASP A 19 4.91 -10.99 1.33
CA ASP A 19 4.68 -10.78 -0.10
C ASP A 19 3.80 -9.54 -0.33
N LEU A 20 4.44 -8.46 -0.77
CA LEU A 20 3.80 -7.19 -1.10
C LEU A 20 3.20 -7.19 -2.52
N SER A 21 3.54 -8.15 -3.38
CA SER A 21 3.05 -8.15 -4.77
C SER A 21 1.52 -8.25 -4.85
N ARG A 22 0.91 -8.90 -3.85
CA ARG A 22 -0.55 -9.02 -3.68
C ARG A 22 -1.26 -7.69 -3.44
N LEU A 23 -0.54 -6.65 -3.00
CA LEU A 23 -1.10 -5.32 -2.77
C LEU A 23 -1.70 -4.69 -4.04
N VAL A 24 -1.27 -5.15 -5.22
CA VAL A 24 -1.78 -4.66 -6.51
C VAL A 24 -3.19 -5.17 -6.85
N ASP A 25 -3.62 -6.25 -6.19
CA ASP A 25 -4.87 -6.94 -6.45
C ASP A 25 -5.92 -6.72 -5.34
N ILE A 26 -5.59 -5.87 -4.36
CA ILE A 26 -6.46 -5.53 -3.23
C ILE A 26 -6.64 -4.02 -3.11
N THR A 27 -7.63 -3.61 -2.32
CA THR A 27 -8.00 -2.22 -2.14
C THR A 27 -7.24 -1.62 -0.97
N ILE A 28 -6.35 -0.67 -1.26
CA ILE A 28 -5.59 0.08 -0.27
C ILE A 28 -6.24 1.43 -0.01
N PHE A 29 -6.34 1.81 1.26
CA PHE A 29 -6.82 3.11 1.68
C PHE A 29 -6.17 3.56 3.00
N GLY A 30 -6.32 4.83 3.36
CA GLY A 30 -5.81 5.35 4.62
C GLY A 30 -4.28 5.32 4.70
N VAL A 31 -3.60 5.56 3.58
CA VAL A 31 -2.14 5.55 3.53
C VAL A 31 -1.59 6.77 4.27
N SER A 32 -0.80 6.53 5.33
CA SER A 32 -0.11 7.59 6.07
C SER A 32 0.82 8.35 5.13
N ARG A 33 0.72 9.68 5.14
CA ARG A 33 1.59 10.58 4.35
C ARG A 33 2.89 10.95 5.06
N VAL A 34 3.06 10.44 6.27
CA VAL A 34 4.24 10.66 7.10
C VAL A 34 4.95 9.33 7.29
N VAL A 35 6.24 9.32 6.97
CA VAL A 35 7.14 8.23 7.32
C VAL A 35 7.42 8.32 8.81
N SER A 36 7.09 7.26 9.54
CA SER A 36 7.44 7.11 10.95
C SER A 36 8.88 6.64 11.08
N SER A 37 9.59 7.06 12.14
CA SER A 37 10.86 6.46 12.53
C SER A 37 10.72 5.78 13.89
N ASP A 38 11.29 4.58 14.04
CA ASP A 38 11.34 3.88 15.33
C ASP A 38 12.70 4.08 16.04
N LYS A 39 12.79 3.65 17.31
CA LYS A 39 14.02 3.76 18.11
C LYS A 39 15.20 2.93 17.59
N LYS A 40 15.00 2.07 16.59
CA LYS A 40 16.02 1.21 15.96
C LYS A 40 16.42 1.73 14.57
N ASN A 41 16.09 2.98 14.25
CA ASN A 41 16.32 3.60 12.93
C ASN A 41 15.62 2.86 11.78
N ASN A 42 14.48 2.20 12.04
CA ASN A 42 13.60 1.76 10.97
C ASN A 42 12.63 2.88 10.60
N PHE A 43 12.40 2.99 9.30
CA PHE A 43 11.39 3.85 8.73
C PHE A 43 10.13 3.04 8.43
N GLY A 44 8.97 3.59 8.77
CA GLY A 44 7.68 2.90 8.69
C GLY A 44 6.63 3.66 7.90
N VAL A 45 5.88 2.93 7.07
CA VAL A 45 4.67 3.42 6.40
C VAL A 45 3.48 2.57 6.82
N SER A 46 2.36 3.23 7.13
CA SER A 46 1.12 2.58 7.54
C SER A 46 -0.01 2.80 6.53
N PHE A 47 -0.87 1.80 6.37
CA PHE A 47 -2.00 1.80 5.46
C PHE A 47 -3.06 0.78 5.92
N GLN A 48 -4.26 0.86 5.36
CA GLN A 48 -5.32 -0.11 5.55
C GLN A 48 -5.65 -0.81 4.23
N VAL A 49 -6.23 -2.01 4.33
CA VAL A 49 -6.71 -2.81 3.20
C VAL A 49 -8.17 -3.18 3.43
N LEU A 50 -9.01 -3.25 2.41
CA LEU A 50 -10.41 -3.68 2.59
C LEU A 50 -10.56 -5.21 2.62
N GLU A 51 -9.55 -5.94 2.16
CA GLU A 51 -9.53 -7.39 2.04
C GLU A 51 -8.61 -8.02 3.10
N HIS A 52 -8.66 -9.36 3.23
CA HIS A 52 -7.68 -10.08 4.03
C HIS A 52 -6.26 -9.99 3.42
N PHE A 53 -5.28 -9.62 4.25
CA PHE A 53 -3.89 -9.50 3.82
C PHE A 53 -2.93 -9.90 4.95
N ASN A 54 -1.87 -10.63 4.61
CA ASN A 54 -0.81 -11.04 5.55
C ASN A 54 -1.33 -11.59 6.90
N ASN A 55 -2.24 -12.57 6.85
CA ASN A 55 -2.88 -13.18 8.03
C ASN A 55 -3.61 -12.21 8.97
N LYS A 56 -3.95 -11.00 8.47
CA LYS A 56 -4.78 -10.03 9.19
C LYS A 56 -6.14 -9.88 8.51
N PRO A 57 -7.19 -9.60 9.29
CA PRO A 57 -8.52 -9.40 8.76
C PRO A 57 -8.64 -8.08 7.98
N GLU A 58 -9.74 -7.94 7.24
CA GLU A 58 -10.10 -6.70 6.53
C GLU A 58 -10.08 -5.47 7.45
N LYS A 59 -9.81 -4.30 6.84
CA LYS A 59 -9.80 -2.96 7.48
C LYS A 59 -8.80 -2.80 8.63
N THR A 60 -7.91 -3.79 8.81
CA THR A 60 -6.85 -3.73 9.80
C THR A 60 -5.77 -2.74 9.37
N LEU A 61 -5.14 -2.08 10.35
CA LEU A 61 -3.95 -1.25 10.11
C LEU A 61 -2.73 -2.14 9.87
N HIS A 62 -2.08 -1.93 8.73
CA HIS A 62 -0.80 -2.53 8.37
C HIS A 62 0.30 -1.49 8.50
N SER A 63 1.46 -1.93 8.97
CA SER A 63 2.68 -1.12 8.99
C SER A 63 3.80 -1.94 8.39
N ILE A 64 4.51 -1.35 7.43
CA ILE A 64 5.73 -1.92 6.85
C ILE A 64 6.90 -1.10 7.36
N TYR A 65 7.93 -1.77 7.87
CA TYR A 65 9.15 -1.13 8.34
C TYR A 65 10.35 -1.55 7.48
N ARG A 66 11.23 -0.59 7.18
CA ARG A 66 12.48 -0.79 6.43
C ARG A 66 13.61 -0.04 7.11
N TYR A 67 14.81 -0.62 7.08
CA TYR A 67 16.01 0.04 7.56
C TYR A 67 16.50 1.10 6.56
N ASN A 68 16.37 0.81 5.27
CA ASN A 68 16.69 1.76 4.21
C ASN A 68 15.54 2.76 4.03
N GLU A 69 15.85 4.04 4.15
CA GLU A 69 14.91 5.15 3.96
C GLU A 69 14.40 5.22 2.50
N ALA A 70 15.25 4.94 1.51
CA ALA A 70 14.85 4.98 0.11
C ALA A 70 13.74 3.96 -0.19
N ASP A 71 13.86 2.75 0.37
CA ASP A 71 12.87 1.68 0.22
C ASP A 71 11.51 2.10 0.80
N ILE A 72 11.50 2.80 1.94
CA ILE A 72 10.24 3.21 2.57
C ILE A 72 9.54 4.31 1.75
N TYR A 73 10.30 5.26 1.21
CA TYR A 73 9.74 6.33 0.39
C TYR A 73 9.22 5.78 -0.93
N GLU A 74 9.90 4.79 -1.48
CA GLU A 74 9.40 4.06 -2.64
C GLU A 74 8.08 3.34 -2.34
N LEU A 75 8.03 2.58 -1.25
CA LEU A 75 6.79 1.91 -0.79
C LEU A 75 5.66 2.91 -0.59
N LEU A 76 5.93 4.02 0.11
CA LEU A 76 4.97 5.10 0.28
C LEU A 76 4.45 5.62 -1.07
N SER A 77 5.35 5.85 -2.03
CA SER A 77 4.97 6.32 -3.37
C SER A 77 4.08 5.32 -4.12
N ILE A 78 4.31 4.01 -3.95
CA ILE A 78 3.50 2.96 -4.57
C ILE A 78 2.12 2.88 -3.89
N LEU A 79 2.08 2.85 -2.56
CA LEU A 79 0.85 2.79 -1.77
C LEU A 79 -0.08 3.98 -2.08
N ILE A 80 0.47 5.20 -2.17
CA ILE A 80 -0.30 6.40 -2.56
C ILE A 80 -0.90 6.25 -3.96
N ARG A 81 -0.18 5.63 -4.91
CA ARG A 81 -0.71 5.42 -6.26
C ARG A 81 -1.85 4.41 -6.26
N LEU A 82 -1.73 3.33 -5.49
CA LEU A 82 -2.78 2.32 -5.34
C LEU A 82 -4.03 2.91 -4.67
N GLU A 83 -3.88 3.68 -3.60
CA GLU A 83 -4.98 4.42 -2.96
C GLU A 83 -5.70 5.35 -3.94
N LYS A 84 -4.95 6.13 -4.73
CA LYS A 84 -5.52 7.01 -5.75
C LYS A 84 -6.27 6.26 -6.86
N GLN A 85 -5.87 5.04 -7.20
CA GLN A 85 -6.59 4.22 -8.18
C GLN A 85 -7.96 3.82 -7.64
N PHE A 86 -8.02 3.43 -6.36
CA PHE A 86 -9.29 3.15 -5.69
C PHE A 86 -10.20 4.38 -5.63
N ASP A 87 -9.66 5.55 -5.24
CA ASP A 87 -10.46 6.79 -5.20
C ASP A 87 -11.09 7.14 -6.55
N LYS A 88 -10.35 6.93 -7.66
CA LYS A 88 -10.87 7.13 -9.01
C LYS A 88 -12.00 6.16 -9.34
N MET A 89 -11.86 4.87 -9.01
CA MET A 89 -12.90 3.87 -9.22
C MET A 89 -14.16 4.20 -8.41
N ARG A 90 -14.00 4.54 -7.14
CA ARG A 90 -15.10 4.95 -6.26
C ARG A 90 -15.84 6.17 -6.80
N ASN A 91 -15.11 7.21 -7.19
CA ASN A 91 -15.71 8.45 -7.70
C ASN A 91 -16.40 8.23 -9.05
N ALA A 92 -15.83 7.39 -9.92
CA ALA A 92 -16.48 6.99 -11.16
C ALA A 92 -17.80 6.26 -10.91
N TYR A 93 -17.82 5.31 -9.97
CA TYR A 93 -19.03 4.56 -9.60
C TYR A 93 -20.13 5.49 -9.06
N ILE A 94 -19.79 6.40 -8.14
CA ILE A 94 -20.72 7.42 -7.65
C ILE A 94 -21.23 8.28 -8.81
N SER A 95 -20.38 8.73 -9.73
CA SER A 95 -20.84 9.56 -10.85
C SER A 95 -21.82 8.86 -11.81
N VAL A 96 -21.85 7.53 -11.82
CA VAL A 96 -22.75 6.73 -12.66
C VAL A 96 -24.10 6.50 -11.98
N GLU A 97 -24.12 6.26 -10.67
CA GLU A 97 -25.39 6.05 -9.92
C GLU A 97 -26.25 7.32 -9.79
N TRP A 98 -25.66 8.50 -9.96
CA TRP A 98 -26.36 9.78 -9.87
C TRP A 98 -26.75 10.38 -11.24
N LYS A 99 -26.78 9.57 -12.31
CA LYS A 99 -27.30 9.92 -13.64
C LYS A 99 -28.49 9.06 -14.01
#